data_AF-A0A925JDM5-F1
#
_entry.id   AF-A0A925JDM5-F1
#
_cell.length_a   1.000
_cell.length_b   1.000
_cell.length_c   1.000
_cell.angle_alpha   90.00
_cell.angle_beta   90.00
_cell.angle_gamma   90.00
#
_symmetry.space_group_name_H-M   'P 1'
#
loop_
_entity.id
_entity.type
_entity.pdbx_description
1 polymer ?
#
loop_
_entity_poly.entity_id
_entity_poly.type
_entity_poly.pdbx_seq_one_letter_code
_entity_poly.pdbx_strand_id
1 'polypeptide(L)'
;MKTFALMMLFLFIATVAYGQAQQTMSIKLYFPNTKHDKGECAVKVHPVSRTIPKTAVVAGAALEQLFAGPTSEEKAKGFYSDFSEATKSFLISVNVKNKVAYVNLRDLTSTTNISNFTTSCGGSNFFGQVEKTLKQFPSIKRVFFAIEGDPSFFYDWMQIGECPKELKNCDASNFIK
;
A
#
# COMPACT_ATOMS: atom_id res chain seq x y z
N MET A 1 29.78 54.48 -54.17
CA MET A 1 29.09 53.20 -53.91
C MET A 1 29.47 52.72 -52.52
N LYS A 2 28.58 52.84 -51.54
CA LYS A 2 28.75 52.36 -50.17
C LYS A 2 27.65 51.33 -49.93
N THR A 3 27.99 50.07 -49.72
CA THR A 3 27.02 49.05 -49.28
C THR A 3 27.53 48.37 -48.02
N PHE A 4 26.67 48.45 -47.02
CA PHE A 4 26.81 48.10 -45.61
C PHE A 4 27.13 46.62 -45.37
N ALA A 5 28.00 46.35 -44.42
CA ALA A 5 28.18 45.04 -43.83
C ALA A 5 27.05 44.78 -42.81
N LEU A 6 26.24 43.74 -43.05
CA LEU A 6 25.18 43.29 -42.15
C LEU A 6 25.74 42.19 -41.24
N MET A 7 26.10 42.57 -40.01
CA MET A 7 26.57 41.63 -38.98
C MET A 7 25.34 41.04 -38.28
N MET A 8 24.94 39.82 -38.67
CA MET A 8 23.89 39.05 -37.98
C MET A 8 24.42 38.54 -36.64
N LEU A 9 23.89 39.08 -35.55
CA LEU A 9 24.14 38.64 -34.18
C LEU A 9 23.19 37.47 -33.85
N PHE A 10 23.70 36.24 -33.86
CA PHE A 10 22.96 35.06 -33.39
C PHE A 10 22.99 35.02 -31.85
N LEU A 11 21.87 35.35 -31.21
CA LEU A 11 21.66 35.07 -29.78
C LEU A 11 21.43 33.57 -29.60
N PHE A 12 22.44 32.86 -29.09
CA PHE A 12 22.29 31.52 -28.54
C PHE A 12 21.57 31.61 -27.19
N ILE A 13 20.27 31.32 -27.17
CA ILE A 13 19.52 31.14 -25.92
C ILE A 13 19.80 29.71 -25.45
N ALA A 14 20.77 29.55 -24.54
CA ALA A 14 21.00 28.28 -23.86
C ALA A 14 19.80 27.99 -22.95
N THR A 15 18.91 27.10 -23.37
CA THR A 15 17.83 26.59 -22.52
C THR A 15 18.41 25.67 -21.47
N VAL A 16 18.58 26.19 -20.25
CA VAL A 16 18.99 25.39 -19.09
C VAL A 16 17.80 24.53 -18.66
N ALA A 17 17.85 23.23 -18.92
CA ALA A 17 16.86 22.28 -18.42
C ALA A 17 17.08 22.07 -16.92
N TYR A 18 16.34 22.82 -16.09
CA TYR A 18 16.32 22.61 -14.65
C TYR A 18 15.51 21.35 -14.33
N GLY A 19 16.20 20.23 -14.11
CA GLY A 19 15.58 19.02 -13.54
C GLY A 19 15.16 19.29 -12.10
N GLN A 20 13.87 19.47 -11.86
CA GLN A 20 13.33 19.54 -10.51
C GLN A 20 13.45 18.15 -9.86
N ALA A 21 14.21 18.04 -8.77
CA ALA A 21 14.28 16.80 -7.99
C ALA A 21 12.88 16.44 -7.48
N GLN A 22 12.41 15.23 -7.77
CA GLN A 22 11.08 14.79 -7.35
C GLN A 22 11.02 14.72 -5.82
N GLN A 23 10.10 15.49 -5.24
CA GLN A 23 9.90 15.53 -3.79
C GLN A 23 9.49 14.15 -3.28
N THR A 24 10.06 13.75 -2.15
CA THR A 24 9.79 12.45 -1.51
C THR A 24 9.18 12.62 -0.12
N MET A 25 8.66 11.53 0.42
CA MET A 25 8.18 11.45 1.79
C MET A 25 8.49 10.06 2.37
N SER A 26 8.49 9.96 3.71
CA SER A 26 8.67 8.68 4.39
C SER A 26 7.34 8.10 4.85
N ILE A 27 7.19 6.78 4.69
CA ILE A 27 6.08 5.98 5.20
C ILE A 27 6.64 4.81 6.04
N LYS A 28 5.83 4.26 6.94
CA LYS A 28 6.16 3.00 7.64
C LYS A 28 5.30 1.87 7.09
N LEU A 29 5.93 0.75 6.76
CA LEU A 29 5.27 -0.52 6.53
C LEU A 29 5.46 -1.39 7.76
N TYR A 30 4.56 -2.31 8.02
CA TYR A 30 4.64 -3.18 9.18
C TYR A 30 4.66 -4.63 8.74
N PHE A 31 5.72 -5.34 9.10
CA PHE A 31 5.94 -6.75 8.76
C PHE A 31 6.29 -7.56 10.02
N PRO A 32 5.90 -8.85 10.10
CA PRO A 32 6.47 -9.78 11.07
C PRO A 32 8.00 -9.88 10.98
N ASN A 33 8.67 -10.26 12.06
CA ASN A 33 10.12 -10.40 12.05
C ASN A 33 10.63 -11.60 12.87
N THR A 34 11.27 -12.56 12.20
CA THR A 34 11.76 -13.81 12.82
C THR A 34 12.87 -13.62 13.85
N LYS A 35 13.59 -12.48 13.83
CA LYS A 35 14.62 -12.16 14.81
C LYS A 35 14.05 -11.52 16.08
N HIS A 36 12.88 -10.90 15.98
CA HIS A 36 12.24 -10.19 17.09
C HIS A 36 11.09 -10.98 17.74
N ASP A 37 10.47 -11.88 16.99
CA ASP A 37 9.30 -12.63 17.43
C ASP A 37 9.68 -14.10 17.70
N LYS A 38 9.24 -14.62 18.86
CA LYS A 38 9.41 -16.04 19.23
C LYS A 38 8.05 -16.72 19.13
N GLY A 39 7.91 -17.77 18.31
CA GLY A 39 6.67 -18.54 18.11
C GLY A 39 6.22 -18.58 16.64
N GLU A 40 5.28 -19.47 16.33
CA GLU A 40 4.88 -19.78 14.94
C GLU A 40 3.84 -18.81 14.34
N CYS A 41 2.97 -18.20 15.18
CA CYS A 41 2.02 -17.15 14.74
C CYS A 41 2.45 -15.77 15.29
N ALA A 42 3.25 -15.00 14.55
CA ALA A 42 3.64 -13.65 14.97
C ALA A 42 2.55 -12.61 14.65
N VAL A 43 1.59 -12.41 15.56
CA VAL A 43 0.65 -11.25 15.50
C VAL A 43 1.40 -9.91 15.59
N LYS A 44 2.61 -9.93 16.16
CA LYS A 44 3.45 -8.76 16.33
C LYS A 44 4.10 -8.39 15.01
N VAL A 45 3.93 -7.13 14.61
CA VAL A 45 4.54 -6.56 13.41
C VAL A 45 5.42 -5.37 13.80
N HIS A 46 6.48 -5.17 13.02
CA HIS A 46 7.52 -4.19 13.30
C HIS A 46 7.66 -3.22 12.13
N PRO A 47 7.93 -1.93 12.39
CA PRO A 47 7.97 -0.92 11.35
C PRO A 47 9.24 -1.03 10.48
N VAL A 48 9.06 -0.79 9.19
CA VAL A 48 10.10 -0.56 8.20
C VAL A 48 9.82 0.77 7.50
N SER A 49 10.77 1.70 7.52
CA SER A 49 10.62 2.98 6.84
C SER A 49 10.98 2.87 5.37
N ARG A 50 10.09 3.32 4.48
CA ARG A 50 10.37 3.50 3.04
C ARG A 50 10.25 4.96 2.65
N THR A 51 11.03 5.34 1.65
CA THR A 51 10.94 6.65 0.98
C THR A 51 10.18 6.46 -0.32
N ILE A 52 9.09 7.20 -0.49
CA ILE A 52 8.24 7.16 -1.69
C ILE A 52 8.14 8.56 -2.30
N PRO A 53 7.74 8.69 -3.58
CA PRO A 53 7.34 9.97 -4.14
C PRO A 53 6.24 10.62 -3.30
N LYS A 54 6.33 11.94 -3.10
CA LYS A 54 5.30 12.68 -2.38
C LYS A 54 3.96 12.56 -3.09
N THR A 55 2.90 12.21 -2.35
CA THR A 55 1.56 12.00 -2.91
C THR A 55 0.48 12.45 -1.92
N ALA A 56 -0.70 12.82 -2.43
CA ALA A 56 -1.87 13.07 -1.60
C ALA A 56 -2.59 11.77 -1.20
N VAL A 57 -2.42 10.68 -1.96
CA VAL A 57 -3.06 9.38 -1.73
C VAL A 57 -2.17 8.43 -0.91
N VAL A 58 -1.65 8.94 0.22
CA VAL A 58 -0.60 8.26 1.00
C VAL A 58 -1.02 6.87 1.51
N ALA A 59 -2.28 6.69 1.90
CA ALA A 59 -2.79 5.40 2.35
C ALA A 59 -2.72 4.33 1.24
N GLY A 60 -3.07 4.69 0.01
CA GLY A 60 -2.99 3.79 -1.14
C GLY A 60 -1.55 3.43 -1.47
N ALA A 61 -0.68 4.45 -1.54
CA ALA A 61 0.75 4.24 -1.79
C ALA A 61 1.41 3.35 -0.72
N ALA A 62 1.02 3.49 0.55
CA ALA A 62 1.52 2.62 1.62
C ALA A 62 1.07 1.16 1.45
N LEU A 63 -0.18 0.92 1.05
CA LEU A 63 -0.68 -0.43 0.77
C LEU A 63 -0.04 -1.06 -0.46
N GLU A 64 0.15 -0.31 -1.55
CA GLU A 64 0.87 -0.80 -2.74
C GLU A 64 2.29 -1.25 -2.37
N GLN A 65 2.99 -0.48 -1.54
CA GLN A 65 4.31 -0.83 -1.03
C GLN A 65 4.29 -2.05 -0.10
N LEU A 66 3.27 -2.16 0.77
CA LEU A 66 3.08 -3.31 1.66
C LEU A 66 2.82 -4.59 0.86
N PHE A 67 1.92 -4.53 -0.12
CA PHE A 67 1.51 -5.68 -0.92
C PHE A 67 2.57 -6.12 -1.92
N ALA A 68 3.57 -5.31 -2.23
CA ALA A 68 4.79 -5.77 -2.91
C ALA A 68 5.70 -6.64 -2.01
N GLY A 69 5.43 -6.70 -0.72
CA GLY A 69 6.19 -7.47 0.26
C GLY A 69 7.50 -6.83 0.68
N PRO A 70 8.27 -7.49 1.57
CA PRO A 70 9.56 -6.99 2.02
C PRO A 70 10.63 -7.11 0.93
N THR A 71 11.53 -6.13 0.85
CA THR A 71 12.68 -6.16 -0.06
C THR A 71 13.71 -7.19 0.36
N SER A 72 14.69 -7.49 -0.50
CA SER A 72 15.80 -8.41 -0.16
C SER A 72 16.60 -7.94 1.06
N GLU A 73 16.82 -6.63 1.20
CA GLU A 73 17.53 -6.04 2.34
C GLU A 73 16.71 -6.13 3.63
N GLU A 74 15.39 -5.98 3.54
CA GLU A 74 14.46 -6.15 4.66
C GLU A 74 14.41 -7.62 5.09
N LYS A 75 14.36 -8.57 4.14
CA LYS A 75 14.43 -10.01 4.40
C LYS A 75 15.73 -10.41 5.09
N ALA A 76 16.87 -9.86 4.69
CA ALA A 76 18.16 -10.09 5.36
C ALA A 76 18.15 -9.65 6.84
N LYS A 77 17.28 -8.68 7.20
CA LYS A 77 17.04 -8.21 8.57
C LYS A 77 15.99 -9.04 9.33
N GLY A 78 15.47 -10.11 8.74
CA GLY A 78 14.51 -11.04 9.36
C GLY A 78 13.04 -10.69 9.12
N PHE A 79 12.74 -9.65 8.34
CA PHE A 79 11.36 -9.34 7.98
C PHE A 79 10.82 -10.33 6.95
N TYR A 80 9.58 -10.74 7.11
CA TYR A 80 8.92 -11.66 6.19
C TYR A 80 7.46 -11.30 5.99
N SER A 81 6.85 -11.81 4.92
CA SER A 81 5.43 -11.68 4.63
C SER A 81 5.05 -12.70 3.57
N ASP A 82 3.78 -13.11 3.56
CA ASP A 82 3.18 -13.78 2.40
C ASP A 82 2.93 -12.79 1.25
N PHE A 83 2.94 -11.47 1.52
CA PHE A 83 2.99 -10.46 0.46
C PHE A 83 4.33 -10.51 -0.28
N SER A 84 4.27 -10.37 -1.59
CA SER A 84 5.41 -10.43 -2.51
C SER A 84 5.12 -9.67 -3.80
N GLU A 85 6.03 -9.71 -4.78
CA GLU A 85 5.77 -9.13 -6.11
C GLU A 85 4.49 -9.69 -6.75
N ALA A 86 4.11 -10.95 -6.44
CA ALA A 86 2.88 -11.56 -6.94
C ALA A 86 1.60 -10.89 -6.41
N THR A 87 1.65 -10.24 -5.24
CA THR A 87 0.53 -9.52 -4.64
C THR A 87 0.60 -8.01 -4.87
N LYS A 88 1.56 -7.50 -5.63
CA LYS A 88 1.73 -6.05 -5.84
C LYS A 88 0.50 -5.36 -6.43
N SER A 89 -0.29 -6.09 -7.23
CA SER A 89 -1.53 -5.61 -7.86
C SER A 89 -2.80 -5.87 -7.04
N PHE A 90 -2.65 -6.28 -5.77
CA PHE A 90 -3.75 -6.69 -4.90
C PHE A 90 -4.67 -5.52 -4.52
N LEU A 91 -4.17 -4.28 -4.49
CA LEU A 91 -5.00 -3.11 -4.22
C LEU A 91 -5.76 -2.68 -5.50
N ILE A 92 -7.09 -2.57 -5.41
CA ILE A 92 -7.89 -1.82 -6.38
C ILE A 92 -7.99 -0.36 -5.92
N SER A 93 -8.44 -0.15 -4.68
CA SER A 93 -8.59 1.20 -4.13
C SER A 93 -8.61 1.22 -2.60
N VAL A 94 -8.40 2.41 -2.04
CA VAL A 94 -8.71 2.70 -0.65
C VAL A 94 -9.49 4.01 -0.57
N ASN A 95 -10.65 3.97 0.07
CA ASN A 95 -11.48 5.14 0.36
C ASN A 95 -11.40 5.46 1.85
N VAL A 96 -11.04 6.70 2.21
CA VAL A 96 -10.92 7.11 3.62
C VAL A 96 -11.97 8.15 3.95
N LYS A 97 -12.95 7.78 4.79
CA LYS A 97 -14.00 8.69 5.27
C LYS A 97 -14.38 8.36 6.72
N ASN A 98 -14.77 9.37 7.51
CA ASN A 98 -15.22 9.19 8.90
C ASN A 98 -14.25 8.37 9.78
N LYS A 99 -12.95 8.57 9.59
CA LYS A 99 -11.87 7.82 10.25
C LYS A 99 -11.82 6.31 9.94
N VAL A 100 -12.41 5.90 8.82
CA VAL A 100 -12.45 4.51 8.34
C VAL A 100 -11.78 4.43 6.97
N ALA A 101 -10.92 3.44 6.80
CA ALA A 101 -10.39 3.06 5.48
C ALA A 101 -11.17 1.86 4.95
N TYR A 102 -11.77 2.01 3.77
CA TYR A 102 -12.44 0.95 3.03
C TYR A 102 -11.49 0.49 1.93
N VAL A 103 -10.90 -0.69 2.13
CA VAL A 103 -9.88 -1.26 1.25
C VAL A 103 -10.58 -2.22 0.28
N ASN A 104 -10.51 -1.92 -1.01
CA ASN A 104 -11.02 -2.80 -2.05
C ASN A 104 -9.84 -3.54 -2.70
N LEU A 105 -9.90 -4.85 -2.65
CA LEU A 105 -8.85 -5.75 -3.10
C LEU A 105 -9.25 -6.45 -4.39
N ARG A 106 -8.27 -6.76 -5.22
CA ARG A 106 -8.42 -7.60 -6.39
C ARG A 106 -8.63 -9.05 -5.97
N ASP A 107 -9.45 -9.79 -6.69
CA ASP A 107 -9.51 -11.23 -6.48
C ASP A 107 -8.21 -11.89 -6.96
N LEU A 108 -7.36 -12.22 -5.99
CA LEU A 108 -6.16 -13.03 -6.17
C LEU A 108 -6.27 -14.35 -5.38
N THR A 109 -7.47 -14.73 -4.92
CA THR A 109 -7.67 -15.86 -3.99
C THR A 109 -7.20 -17.21 -4.55
N SER A 110 -7.11 -17.32 -5.88
CA SER A 110 -6.59 -18.48 -6.62
C SER A 110 -5.06 -18.49 -6.84
N THR A 111 -4.36 -17.43 -6.42
CA THR A 111 -2.90 -17.32 -6.60
C THR A 111 -2.15 -18.18 -5.59
N THR A 112 -1.23 -19.01 -6.08
CA THR A 112 -0.32 -19.80 -5.25
C THR A 112 0.40 -18.86 -4.28
N ASN A 113 0.33 -19.14 -2.97
CA ASN A 113 0.82 -18.36 -1.80
C ASN A 113 -0.19 -17.43 -1.10
N ILE A 114 -1.33 -17.12 -1.70
CA ILE A 114 -2.39 -16.31 -1.05
C ILE A 114 -3.31 -17.16 -0.16
N SER A 115 -3.33 -18.48 -0.37
CA SER A 115 -4.05 -19.44 0.46
C SER A 115 -3.62 -19.43 1.93
N ASN A 116 -2.40 -18.97 2.24
CA ASN A 116 -1.94 -18.87 3.62
C ASN A 116 -2.74 -17.85 4.43
N PHE A 117 -3.30 -16.81 3.81
CA PHE A 117 -4.06 -15.77 4.51
C PHE A 117 -5.32 -16.28 5.21
N THR A 118 -5.85 -17.42 4.80
CA THR A 118 -7.06 -18.02 5.41
C THR A 118 -6.73 -18.99 6.54
N THR A 119 -5.45 -19.22 6.85
CA THR A 119 -5.02 -19.94 8.06
C THR A 119 -5.08 -19.03 9.28
N SER A 120 -5.17 -19.59 10.49
CA SER A 120 -5.21 -18.80 11.73
C SER A 120 -4.02 -17.83 11.87
N CYS A 121 -2.79 -18.31 11.64
CA CYS A 121 -1.60 -17.43 11.67
C CYS A 121 -1.62 -16.44 10.50
N GLY A 122 -1.89 -16.91 9.28
CA GLY A 122 -1.81 -16.06 8.08
C GLY A 122 -2.85 -14.95 8.08
N GLY A 123 -4.08 -15.21 8.55
CA GLY A 123 -5.11 -14.19 8.71
C GLY A 123 -4.71 -13.14 9.75
N SER A 124 -4.15 -13.58 10.89
CA SER A 124 -3.61 -12.68 11.89
C SER A 124 -2.48 -11.81 11.35
N ASN A 125 -1.58 -12.38 10.54
CA ASN A 125 -0.51 -11.65 9.87
C ASN A 125 -1.07 -10.66 8.84
N PHE A 126 -2.06 -11.06 8.04
CA PHE A 126 -2.71 -10.19 7.06
C PHE A 126 -3.29 -8.94 7.75
N PHE A 127 -4.16 -9.13 8.74
CA PHE A 127 -4.78 -8.02 9.46
C PHE A 127 -3.75 -7.18 10.22
N GLY A 128 -2.80 -7.81 10.92
CA GLY A 128 -1.76 -7.12 11.66
C GLY A 128 -0.93 -6.18 10.79
N GLN A 129 -0.50 -6.65 9.62
CA GLN A 129 0.30 -5.86 8.67
C GLN A 129 -0.50 -4.70 8.07
N VAL A 130 -1.68 -5.00 7.51
CA VAL A 130 -2.50 -4.01 6.80
C VAL A 130 -3.03 -2.95 7.76
N GLU A 131 -3.61 -3.37 8.89
CA GLU A 131 -4.18 -2.42 9.83
C GLU A 131 -3.12 -1.54 10.49
N LYS A 132 -1.97 -2.08 10.89
CA LYS A 132 -0.91 -1.26 11.49
C LYS A 132 -0.32 -0.27 10.50
N THR A 133 -0.16 -0.69 9.24
CA THR A 133 0.27 0.21 8.16
C THR A 133 -0.73 1.34 7.95
N LEU A 134 -2.03 1.07 7.90
CA LEU A 134 -3.03 2.14 7.71
C LEU A 134 -3.23 3.02 8.95
N LYS A 135 -3.25 2.42 10.15
CA LYS A 135 -3.45 3.14 11.43
C LYS A 135 -2.24 4.00 11.83
N GLN A 136 -1.13 3.96 11.08
CA GLN A 136 -0.05 4.96 11.22
C GLN A 136 -0.56 6.37 10.94
N PHE A 137 -1.59 6.51 10.10
CA PHE A 137 -2.20 7.79 9.77
C PHE A 137 -3.29 8.13 10.79
N PRO A 138 -3.21 9.27 11.50
CA PRO A 138 -4.18 9.62 12.54
C PRO A 138 -5.63 9.73 12.06
N SER A 139 -5.82 9.97 10.77
CA SER A 139 -7.12 9.99 10.08
C SER A 139 -7.73 8.61 9.87
N ILE A 140 -7.05 7.50 10.20
CA ILE A 140 -7.57 6.13 10.06
C ILE A 140 -7.57 5.46 11.44
N LYS A 141 -8.76 5.04 11.89
CA LYS A 141 -8.97 4.33 13.16
C LYS A 141 -9.54 2.94 12.97
N ARG A 142 -10.23 2.70 11.86
CA ARG A 142 -10.82 1.41 11.49
C ARG A 142 -10.51 1.09 10.04
N VAL A 143 -10.48 -0.19 9.72
CA VAL A 143 -10.24 -0.70 8.38
C VAL A 143 -11.31 -1.74 8.09
N PHE A 144 -11.93 -1.65 6.91
CA PHE A 144 -12.84 -2.66 6.38
C PHE A 144 -12.35 -3.06 5.00
N PHE A 145 -12.72 -4.26 4.59
CA PHE A 145 -12.21 -4.89 3.39
C PHE A 145 -13.34 -5.38 2.49
N ALA A 146 -13.06 -5.41 1.19
CA ALA A 146 -13.85 -6.05 0.17
C ALA A 146 -12.92 -6.66 -0.88
N ILE A 147 -13.41 -7.68 -1.58
CA ILE A 147 -12.79 -8.19 -2.80
C ILE A 147 -13.72 -7.86 -3.95
N GLU A 148 -13.21 -7.18 -4.97
CA GLU A 148 -13.99 -6.73 -6.14
C GLU A 148 -15.24 -5.94 -5.74
N GLY A 149 -15.16 -5.16 -4.65
CA GLY A 149 -16.26 -4.38 -4.10
C GLY A 149 -17.25 -5.16 -3.23
N ASP A 150 -17.11 -6.49 -3.10
CA ASP A 150 -17.94 -7.32 -2.24
C ASP A 150 -17.27 -7.55 -0.86
N PRO A 151 -17.78 -6.93 0.22
CA PRO A 151 -17.31 -7.22 1.56
C PRO A 151 -17.70 -8.63 2.02
N SER A 152 -18.90 -9.12 1.74
CA SER A 152 -19.29 -10.47 2.17
C SER A 152 -18.31 -11.52 1.66
N PHE A 153 -17.92 -11.41 0.38
CA PHE A 153 -16.94 -12.31 -0.22
C PHE A 153 -15.58 -12.28 0.49
N PHE A 154 -15.06 -11.10 0.87
CA PHE A 154 -13.82 -11.01 1.62
C PHE A 154 -13.91 -11.72 2.98
N TYR A 155 -14.97 -11.45 3.74
CA TYR A 155 -15.08 -11.96 5.11
C TYR A 155 -15.38 -13.47 5.14
N ASP A 156 -16.12 -13.98 4.16
CA ASP A 156 -16.32 -15.41 3.93
C ASP A 156 -15.00 -16.10 3.55
N TRP A 157 -14.25 -15.52 2.61
CA TRP A 157 -12.94 -16.03 2.21
C TRP A 157 -11.95 -16.07 3.39
N MET A 158 -11.98 -15.05 4.25
CA MET A 158 -11.15 -14.99 5.46
C MET A 158 -11.64 -15.90 6.59
N GLN A 159 -12.83 -16.51 6.49
CA GLN A 159 -13.42 -17.42 7.48
C GLN A 159 -13.59 -16.79 8.87
N ILE A 160 -13.84 -15.47 8.95
CA ILE A 160 -13.96 -14.72 10.22
C ILE A 160 -15.38 -14.27 10.56
N GLY A 161 -16.39 -14.82 9.87
CA GLY A 161 -17.81 -14.48 10.05
C GLY A 161 -18.24 -13.28 9.20
N GLU A 162 -19.40 -12.68 9.52
CA GLU A 162 -19.93 -11.58 8.70
C GLU A 162 -19.24 -10.24 8.98
N CYS A 163 -19.15 -9.40 7.96
CA CYS A 163 -18.74 -8.01 8.10
C CYS A 163 -19.71 -7.26 9.05
N PRO A 164 -19.22 -6.49 10.05
CA PRO A 164 -20.07 -5.77 11.01
C PRO A 164 -20.98 -4.69 10.38
N LYS A 165 -22.27 -4.98 10.28
CA LYS A 165 -23.27 -4.15 9.53
C LYS A 165 -23.78 -2.96 10.32
N GLU A 166 -23.53 -2.87 11.63
CA GLU A 166 -24.17 -1.94 12.57
C GLU A 166 -23.93 -0.46 12.23
N LEU A 167 -22.92 -0.17 11.40
CA LEU A 167 -22.54 1.18 10.98
C LEU A 167 -22.53 1.37 9.45
N LYS A 168 -23.22 0.51 8.70
CA LYS A 168 -23.21 0.49 7.22
C LYS A 168 -21.81 0.44 6.61
N ASN A 169 -20.81 -0.07 7.32
CA ASN A 169 -19.44 -0.15 6.80
C ASN A 169 -19.28 -1.22 5.72
N CYS A 170 -20.20 -2.18 5.69
CA CYS A 170 -20.24 -3.29 4.75
C CYS A 170 -21.18 -3.04 3.56
N ASP A 171 -21.60 -1.80 3.36
CA ASP A 171 -22.25 -1.40 2.11
C ASP A 171 -21.18 -1.34 1.01
N ALA A 172 -21.40 -2.05 -0.09
CA ALA A 172 -20.48 -2.12 -1.24
C ALA A 172 -20.13 -0.72 -1.79
N SER A 173 -21.05 0.26 -1.67
CA SER A 173 -20.82 1.65 -2.08
C SER A 173 -19.70 2.35 -1.29
N ASN A 174 -19.25 1.80 -0.16
CA ASN A 174 -18.08 2.34 0.53
C ASN A 174 -16.74 1.98 -0.14
N PHE A 175 -16.72 0.89 -0.92
CA PHE A 175 -15.51 0.29 -1.50
C PHE A 175 -15.32 0.64 -2.98
N ILE A 176 -16.37 1.13 -3.61
CA ILE A 176 -16.38 1.59 -5.00
C ILE A 176 -16.12 3.09 -5.00
N LYS A 177 -15.27 3.57 -5.92
CA LYS A 177 -15.02 4.99 -6.15
C LYS A 177 -16.01 5.57 -7.14
#